data_AF-N8ZW72-F1
#
_entry.id   AF-N8ZW72-F1
#
_cell.length_a   1.000
_cell.length_b   1.000
_cell.length_c   1.000
_cell.angle_alpha   90.00
_cell.angle_beta   90.00
_cell.angle_gamma   90.00
#
_symmetry.space_group_name_H-M   'P 1'
#
loop_
_entity.id
_entity.type
_entity.pdbx_description
1 polymer ?
#
loop_
_entity_poly.entity_id
_entity_poly.type
_entity_poly.pdbx_seq_one_letter_code
_entity_poly.pdbx_strand_id
1 'polypeptide(L)'
;MKLLSIFLVTGLLLLSGYTKANEHNDNSSNRVIEQLHQFQKQDHFAGDGYLYTGIEDKKLKELLNQKVAETAETYIELYQNAKQPSKEQRLKILSNGIHQINPDTLDTEDREQVATTFEHFLDITGLASSEGILNTWMYGEEINELIEQNQFTQSQ
;
A
#
# COMPACT_ATOMS: atom_id res chain seq x y z
N MET A 1 -45.61 -26.36 43.46
CA MET A 1 -45.09 -26.76 42.13
C MET A 1 -45.58 -25.79 41.09
N LYS A 2 -44.65 -25.33 40.24
CA LYS A 2 -44.81 -24.66 38.94
C LYS A 2 -45.24 -23.18 38.94
N LEU A 3 -44.20 -22.37 38.82
CA LEU A 3 -44.12 -21.06 38.17
C LEU A 3 -44.76 -21.09 36.77
N LEU A 4 -45.49 -20.03 36.39
CA LEU A 4 -45.64 -19.66 34.98
C LEU A 4 -45.72 -18.14 34.80
N SER A 5 -44.53 -17.60 34.53
CA SER A 5 -44.15 -16.56 33.57
C SER A 5 -45.13 -15.45 33.16
N ILE A 6 -44.74 -14.28 33.66
CA ILE A 6 -44.92 -12.88 33.23
C ILE A 6 -44.87 -12.66 31.70
N PHE A 7 -45.79 -11.85 31.18
CA PHE A 7 -45.56 -10.98 30.02
C PHE A 7 -46.22 -9.63 30.28
N LEU A 8 -45.40 -8.62 30.58
CA LEU A 8 -45.83 -7.23 30.57
C LEU A 8 -44.62 -6.33 30.27
N VAL A 9 -44.93 -5.27 29.52
CA VAL A 9 -44.21 -4.00 29.39
C VAL A 9 -43.41 -3.81 28.09
N THR A 10 -44.13 -3.20 27.14
CA THR A 10 -43.69 -2.17 26.19
C THR A 10 -42.48 -1.35 26.65
N GLY A 11 -41.49 -1.16 25.76
CA GLY A 11 -40.39 -0.23 25.98
C GLY A 11 -39.74 0.22 24.67
N LEU A 12 -40.27 1.29 24.11
CA LEU A 12 -39.64 2.11 23.07
C LEU A 12 -38.32 2.70 23.61
N LEU A 13 -37.18 2.37 23.02
CA LEU A 13 -35.92 3.09 23.23
C LEU A 13 -35.21 3.32 21.89
N LEU A 14 -35.66 4.38 21.21
CA LEU A 14 -34.80 5.19 20.37
C LEU A 14 -33.94 6.05 21.29
N LEU A 15 -32.68 5.68 21.51
CA LEU A 15 -31.65 6.59 22.00
C LEU A 15 -30.33 6.30 21.28
N SER A 16 -30.07 7.16 20.30
CA SER A 16 -28.77 7.78 20.00
C SER A 16 -27.58 7.27 20.82
N GLY A 17 -26.85 6.33 20.25
CA GLY A 17 -25.46 6.06 20.59
C GLY A 17 -24.57 6.45 19.41
N TYR A 18 -24.42 7.75 19.13
CA TYR A 18 -23.17 8.22 18.53
C TYR A 18 -22.11 8.06 19.62
N THR A 19 -21.58 6.85 19.79
CA THR A 19 -20.28 6.72 20.41
C THR A 19 -19.31 7.35 19.42
N LYS A 20 -18.95 8.62 19.67
CA LYS A 20 -17.64 9.08 19.21
C LYS A 20 -16.65 8.13 19.85
N ALA A 21 -16.13 7.20 19.05
CA ALA A 21 -14.96 6.43 19.42
C ALA A 21 -13.90 7.46 19.80
N ASN A 22 -13.54 7.47 21.09
CA ASN A 22 -12.49 8.33 21.59
C ASN A 22 -11.18 7.70 21.10
N GLU A 23 -10.79 8.05 19.87
CA GLU A 23 -9.55 7.58 19.26
C GLU A 23 -8.39 8.20 20.03
N HIS A 24 -7.62 7.33 20.67
CA HIS A 24 -6.41 7.69 21.40
C HIS A 24 -5.37 8.20 20.39
N ASN A 25 -5.38 9.52 20.19
CA ASN A 25 -4.82 10.22 19.04
C ASN A 25 -3.27 10.14 18.93
N ASP A 26 -2.51 9.83 19.99
CA ASP A 26 -1.02 9.83 19.93
C ASP A 26 -0.36 8.54 19.38
N ASN A 27 -1.11 7.45 19.18
CA ASN A 27 -0.50 6.16 18.83
C ASN A 27 -0.54 5.80 17.34
N SER A 28 -1.20 6.56 16.47
CA SER A 28 -1.26 6.23 15.04
C SER A 28 0.06 6.53 14.33
N SER A 29 0.58 7.75 14.39
CA SER A 29 1.85 8.12 13.71
C SER A 29 3.05 7.33 14.21
N ASN A 30 3.20 7.17 15.53
CA ASN A 30 4.34 6.43 16.09
C ASN A 30 4.33 4.97 15.65
N ARG A 31 3.15 4.33 15.63
CA ARG A 31 3.01 2.97 15.12
C ARG A 31 3.34 2.88 13.63
N VAL A 32 2.88 3.84 12.82
CA VAL A 32 3.22 3.89 11.39
C VAL A 32 4.73 4.01 11.19
N ILE A 33 5.38 4.93 11.91
CA ILE A 33 6.84 5.12 11.88
C ILE A 33 7.57 3.84 12.29
N GLU A 34 7.14 3.18 13.36
CA GLU A 34 7.71 1.90 13.79
C GLU A 34 7.58 0.82 12.72
N GLN A 35 6.40 0.69 12.10
CA GLN A 35 6.19 -0.27 11.01
C GLN A 35 7.07 0.04 9.79
N LEU A 36 7.21 1.31 9.40
CA LEU A 36 8.10 1.74 8.31
C LEU A 36 9.57 1.44 8.63
N HIS A 37 10.00 1.66 9.87
CA HIS A 37 11.37 1.34 10.30
C HIS A 37 11.67 -0.15 10.30
N GLN A 38 10.68 -1.02 10.51
CA GLN A 38 10.84 -2.46 10.35
C GLN A 38 10.82 -2.85 8.87
N PHE A 39 9.92 -2.24 8.09
CA PHE A 39 9.76 -2.51 6.67
C PHE A 39 11.06 -2.27 5.91
N GLN A 40 11.70 -1.11 6.07
CA GLN A 40 12.95 -0.75 5.37
C GLN A 40 14.15 -1.70 5.61
N LYS A 41 14.10 -2.55 6.64
CA LYS A 41 15.20 -3.47 6.99
C LYS A 41 15.06 -4.84 6.35
N GLN A 42 13.94 -5.11 5.70
CA GLN A 42 13.65 -6.40 5.09
C GLN A 42 14.34 -6.51 3.72
N ASP A 43 14.61 -7.74 3.29
CA ASP A 43 14.90 -8.02 1.89
C ASP A 43 13.57 -8.28 1.18
N HIS A 44 13.07 -7.28 0.45
CA HIS A 44 11.75 -7.33 -0.19
C HIS A 44 11.74 -8.15 -1.49
N PHE A 45 12.92 -8.54 -1.96
CA PHE A 45 13.13 -9.21 -3.25
C PHE A 45 13.86 -10.56 -3.08
N ALA A 46 13.80 -11.12 -1.87
CA ALA A 46 14.13 -12.52 -1.63
C ALA A 46 12.99 -13.41 -2.14
N GLY A 47 13.34 -14.62 -2.59
CA GLY A 47 12.34 -15.61 -2.97
C GLY A 47 11.42 -15.97 -1.79
N ASP A 48 10.14 -16.19 -2.09
CA ASP A 48 9.11 -16.48 -1.09
C ASP A 48 9.06 -17.97 -0.68
N GLY A 49 9.84 -18.82 -1.38
CA GLY A 49 9.84 -20.27 -1.21
C GLY A 49 8.71 -20.99 -1.95
N TYR A 50 7.96 -20.27 -2.78
CA TYR A 50 6.85 -20.75 -3.60
C TYR A 50 7.07 -20.44 -5.08
N LEU A 51 6.46 -19.37 -5.60
CA LEU A 51 6.45 -19.04 -7.03
C LEU A 51 7.45 -17.93 -7.37
N TYR A 52 7.63 -16.95 -6.48
CA TYR A 52 8.60 -15.89 -6.71
C TYR A 52 9.99 -16.35 -6.26
N THR A 53 10.91 -16.48 -7.22
CA THR A 53 12.27 -16.97 -6.95
C THR A 53 13.19 -15.91 -6.34
N GLY A 54 12.81 -14.63 -6.45
CA GLY A 54 13.63 -13.51 -6.02
C GLY A 54 14.64 -13.06 -7.07
N ILE A 55 15.22 -11.88 -6.83
CA ILE A 55 16.17 -11.25 -7.75
C ILE A 55 17.57 -11.85 -7.55
N GLU A 56 18.09 -12.50 -8.60
CA GLU A 56 19.42 -13.11 -8.59
C GLU A 56 20.55 -12.08 -8.69
N ASP A 57 20.38 -11.00 -9.48
CA ASP A 57 21.35 -9.92 -9.57
C ASP A 57 21.40 -9.14 -8.25
N LYS A 58 22.48 -9.35 -7.51
CA LYS A 58 22.70 -8.70 -6.22
C LYS A 58 22.69 -7.18 -6.29
N LYS A 59 23.25 -6.58 -7.35
CA LYS A 59 23.29 -5.12 -7.47
C LYS A 59 21.91 -4.55 -7.75
N LEU A 60 21.14 -5.21 -8.62
CA LEU A 60 19.75 -4.83 -8.86
C LEU A 60 18.92 -4.97 -7.57
N LYS A 61 19.08 -6.09 -6.85
CA LYS A 61 18.39 -6.32 -5.59
C LYS A 61 18.73 -5.28 -4.52
N GLU A 62 20.01 -4.95 -4.36
CA GLU A 62 20.47 -3.91 -3.44
C GLU A 62 19.88 -2.54 -3.82
N LEU A 63 19.88 -2.21 -5.11
CA LEU A 63 19.30 -0.96 -5.62
C LEU A 63 17.79 -0.88 -5.33
N LEU A 64 17.03 -1.94 -5.59
CA LEU A 64 15.58 -1.92 -5.38
C LEU A 64 15.22 -1.84 -3.89
N ASN A 65 15.89 -2.61 -3.02
CA ASN A 65 15.72 -2.49 -1.58
C ASN A 65 16.09 -1.08 -1.09
N GLN A 66 17.13 -0.46 -1.65
CA GLN A 66 17.45 0.94 -1.37
C GLN A 66 16.31 1.88 -1.77
N LYS A 67 15.69 1.71 -2.95
CA LYS A 67 14.54 2.53 -3.37
C LYS A 67 13.31 2.38 -2.48
N VAL A 68 13.06 1.18 -1.98
CA VAL A 68 12.01 0.94 -0.98
C VAL A 68 12.34 1.64 0.34
N ALA A 69 13.58 1.52 0.82
CA ALA A 69 14.03 2.18 2.05
C ALA A 69 13.96 3.72 1.95
N GLU A 70 14.38 4.31 0.84
CA GLU A 70 14.28 5.76 0.57
C GLU A 70 12.81 6.24 0.59
N THR A 71 11.89 5.44 0.03
CA THR A 71 10.45 5.73 0.07
C THR A 71 9.89 5.64 1.49
N ALA A 72 10.29 4.61 2.24
CA ALA A 72 9.90 4.45 3.64
C ALA A 72 10.37 5.64 4.50
N GLU A 73 11.61 6.10 4.30
CA GLU A 73 12.15 7.27 5.01
C GLU A 73 11.35 8.53 4.69
N THR A 74 10.96 8.74 3.43
CA THR A 74 10.11 9.89 3.05
C THR A 74 8.75 9.84 3.77
N TYR A 75 8.16 8.65 3.95
CA TYR A 75 6.96 8.50 4.78
C TYR A 75 7.23 8.77 6.26
N ILE A 76 8.36 8.28 6.80
CA ILE A 76 8.75 8.53 8.19
C ILE A 76 8.85 10.04 8.45
N GLU A 77 9.55 10.79 7.58
CA GLU A 77 9.65 12.24 7.65
C GLU A 77 8.27 12.92 7.62
N LEU A 78 7.36 12.46 6.75
CA LEU A 78 6.00 12.98 6.70
C LEU A 78 5.27 12.79 8.04
N TYR A 79 5.34 11.59 8.63
CA TYR A 79 4.66 11.26 9.88
C TYR A 79 5.31 11.87 11.13
N GLN A 80 6.61 12.20 11.08
CA GLN A 80 7.30 12.97 12.12
C GLN A 80 6.83 14.44 12.14
N ASN A 81 6.54 15.00 10.96
CA ASN A 81 6.13 16.40 10.82
C ASN A 81 4.61 16.62 10.84
N ALA A 82 3.81 15.56 10.66
CA ALA A 82 2.36 15.62 10.66
C ALA A 82 1.74 14.39 11.35
N LYS A 83 0.94 14.65 12.40
CA LYS A 83 0.25 13.61 13.18
C LYS A 83 -0.83 12.87 12.38
N GLN A 84 -1.44 13.53 11.41
CA GLN A 84 -2.41 12.92 10.49
C GLN A 84 -2.20 13.51 9.10
N PRO A 85 -1.26 12.96 8.31
CA PRO A 85 -1.05 13.42 6.95
C PRO A 85 -2.32 13.25 6.10
N SER A 86 -2.49 14.08 5.07
CA SER A 86 -3.62 13.92 4.14
C SER A 86 -3.42 12.70 3.22
N LYS A 87 -4.52 12.22 2.63
CA LYS A 87 -4.47 11.15 1.62
C LYS A 87 -3.56 11.53 0.45
N GLU A 88 -3.66 12.77 -0.01
CA GLU A 88 -2.91 13.31 -1.14
C GLU A 88 -1.41 13.38 -0.84
N GLN A 89 -1.02 13.78 0.38
CA GLN A 89 0.39 13.76 0.79
C GLN A 89 0.97 12.35 0.74
N ARG A 90 0.21 11.36 1.23
CA ARG A 90 0.65 9.96 1.21
C ARG A 90 0.70 9.37 -0.19
N LEU A 91 -0.30 9.64 -1.03
CA LEU A 91 -0.30 9.19 -2.43
C LEU A 91 0.82 9.83 -3.24
N LYS A 92 1.17 11.09 -2.96
CA LYS A 92 2.30 11.75 -3.60
C LYS A 92 3.62 11.05 -3.29
N ILE A 93 3.83 10.64 -2.04
CA ILE A 93 5.05 9.87 -1.67
C ILE A 93 5.04 8.51 -2.37
N LEU A 94 3.91 7.80 -2.40
CA LEU A 94 3.79 6.53 -3.12
C LEU A 94 4.19 6.69 -4.59
N SER A 95 3.59 7.67 -5.27
CA SER A 95 3.85 7.98 -6.67
C SER A 95 5.31 8.34 -6.91
N ASN A 96 5.86 9.23 -6.10
CA ASN A 96 7.27 9.62 -6.24
C ASN A 96 8.20 8.44 -5.99
N GLY A 97 7.89 7.58 -5.00
CA GLY A 97 8.68 6.41 -4.65
C GLY A 97 8.76 5.39 -5.78
N ILE A 98 7.61 4.96 -6.30
CA ILE A 98 7.54 3.90 -7.31
C ILE A 98 8.19 4.35 -8.63
N HIS A 99 8.02 5.62 -9.01
CA HIS A 99 8.60 6.17 -10.25
C HIS A 99 10.11 6.44 -10.18
N GLN A 100 10.78 6.14 -9.05
CA GLN A 100 12.25 6.05 -9.02
C GLN A 100 12.77 4.78 -9.69
N ILE A 101 11.88 3.80 -9.91
CA ILE A 101 12.19 2.51 -10.50
C ILE A 101 11.63 2.53 -11.93
N ASN A 102 12.50 2.30 -12.91
CA ASN A 102 12.06 2.16 -14.30
C ASN A 102 11.47 0.75 -14.52
N PRO A 103 10.16 0.62 -14.80
CA PRO A 103 9.54 -0.70 -15.01
C PRO A 103 10.20 -1.46 -16.17
N ASP A 104 10.68 -0.77 -17.21
CA ASP A 104 11.28 -1.40 -18.40
C ASP A 104 12.63 -2.09 -18.13
N THR A 105 13.22 -1.85 -16.95
CA THR A 105 14.47 -2.49 -16.53
C THR A 105 14.25 -3.81 -15.78
N LEU A 106 12.99 -4.19 -15.57
CA LEU A 106 12.58 -5.36 -14.80
C LEU A 106 11.76 -6.30 -15.67
N ASP A 107 11.88 -7.60 -15.43
CA ASP A 107 10.93 -8.55 -15.98
C ASP A 107 9.56 -8.44 -15.26
N THR A 108 8.59 -9.20 -15.75
CA THR A 108 7.22 -9.12 -15.24
C THR A 108 7.11 -9.56 -13.77
N GLU A 109 7.83 -10.60 -13.36
CA GLU A 109 7.78 -11.11 -11.98
C GLU A 109 8.39 -10.09 -11.00
N ASP A 110 9.49 -9.44 -11.39
CA ASP A 110 10.11 -8.39 -10.60
C ASP A 110 9.26 -7.13 -10.54
N ARG A 111 8.59 -6.74 -11.63
CA ARG A 111 7.60 -5.65 -11.60
C ARG A 111 6.45 -5.97 -10.64
N GLU A 112 5.92 -7.19 -10.67
CA GLU A 112 4.88 -7.64 -9.74
C GLU A 112 5.34 -7.57 -8.29
N GLN A 113 6.57 -8.02 -8.01
CA GLN A 113 7.12 -7.96 -6.68
C GLN A 113 7.34 -6.52 -6.20
N VAL A 114 7.80 -5.62 -7.08
CA VAL A 114 7.91 -4.19 -6.76
C VAL A 114 6.52 -3.62 -6.44
N ALA A 115 5.51 -3.86 -7.28
CA ALA A 115 4.16 -3.38 -7.05
C ALA A 115 3.60 -3.90 -5.71
N THR A 116 3.71 -5.20 -5.46
CA THR A 116 3.31 -5.87 -4.20
C THR A 116 4.05 -5.27 -2.99
N THR A 117 5.34 -5.00 -3.13
CA THR A 117 6.12 -4.34 -2.08
C THR A 117 5.58 -2.93 -1.78
N PHE A 118 5.18 -2.18 -2.81
CA PHE A 118 4.60 -0.85 -2.63
C PHE A 118 3.14 -0.88 -2.13
N GLU A 119 2.39 -1.96 -2.32
CA GLU A 119 1.10 -2.18 -1.68
C GLU A 119 1.22 -2.22 -0.16
N HIS A 120 2.32 -2.74 0.40
CA HIS A 120 2.54 -2.70 1.85
C HIS A 120 2.64 -1.27 2.40
N PHE A 121 3.07 -0.28 1.61
CA PHE A 121 2.98 1.12 2.05
C PHE A 121 1.53 1.58 2.19
N LEU A 122 0.60 1.06 1.38
CA LEU A 122 -0.81 1.36 1.51
C LEU A 122 -1.33 0.84 2.86
N ASP A 123 -1.03 -0.40 3.19
CA ASP A 123 -1.42 -1.04 4.45
C ASP A 123 -0.83 -0.32 5.67
N ILE A 124 0.48 -0.07 5.64
CA ILE A 124 1.19 0.59 6.73
C ILE A 124 0.65 2.01 6.95
N THR A 125 0.35 2.74 5.87
CA THR A 125 -0.05 4.15 5.96
C THR A 125 -1.56 4.37 5.95
N GLY A 126 -2.36 3.30 5.91
CA GLY A 126 -3.82 3.33 5.92
C GLY A 126 -4.45 3.90 4.64
N LEU A 127 -3.79 3.77 3.49
CA LEU A 127 -4.39 4.08 2.19
C LEU A 127 -5.22 2.88 1.72
N ALA A 128 -6.49 3.09 1.40
CA ALA A 128 -7.36 2.03 0.89
C ALA A 128 -7.09 1.66 -0.59
N SER A 129 -6.36 2.51 -1.31
CA SER A 129 -6.10 2.38 -2.75
C SER A 129 -4.89 3.22 -3.14
N SER A 130 -4.18 2.80 -4.18
CA SER A 130 -3.14 3.59 -4.84
C SER A 130 -3.69 4.59 -5.87
N GLU A 131 -5.01 4.69 -6.06
CA GLU A 131 -5.64 5.50 -7.12
C GLU A 131 -5.08 5.19 -8.52
N GLY A 132 -4.86 3.90 -8.79
CA GLY A 132 -4.34 3.41 -10.07
C GLY A 132 -2.83 3.59 -10.28
N ILE A 133 -2.11 4.27 -9.38
CA ILE A 133 -0.65 4.51 -9.51
C ILE A 133 0.12 3.20 -9.79
N LEU A 134 -0.10 2.15 -9.00
CA LEU A 134 0.66 0.89 -9.12
C LEU A 134 0.33 0.15 -10.43
N ASN A 135 -0.94 0.08 -10.81
CA ASN A 135 -1.35 -0.53 -12.08
C ASN A 135 -0.81 0.24 -13.28
N THR A 136 -0.85 1.57 -13.24
CA THR A 136 -0.29 2.40 -14.31
C THR A 136 1.21 2.22 -14.44
N TRP A 137 1.94 2.14 -13.32
CA TRP A 137 3.37 1.88 -13.33
C TRP A 137 3.70 0.48 -13.90
N MET A 138 2.90 -0.53 -13.57
CA MET A 138 3.15 -1.91 -13.97
C MET A 138 2.83 -2.18 -15.44
N TYR A 139 1.71 -1.66 -15.95
CA TYR A 139 1.15 -2.02 -17.26
C TYR A 139 1.10 -0.87 -18.27
N GLY A 140 1.39 0.36 -17.85
CA GLY A 140 1.15 1.55 -18.67
C GLY A 140 1.86 1.50 -20.02
N GLU A 141 3.17 1.20 -20.00
CA GLU A 141 3.97 1.15 -21.22
C GLU A 141 3.60 -0.05 -22.11
N GLU A 142 3.46 -1.23 -21.52
CA GLU A 142 3.04 -2.45 -22.25
C GLU A 142 1.70 -2.24 -22.98
N ILE A 143 0.73 -1.61 -22.31
CA ILE A 143 -0.55 -1.27 -22.93
C ILE A 143 -0.38 -0.25 -24.06
N ASN A 144 0.47 0.77 -23.88
CA ASN A 144 0.73 1.77 -24.92
C ASN A 144 1.35 1.13 -26.16
N GLU A 145 2.37 0.28 -25.99
CA GLU A 145 3.01 -0.45 -27.09
C GLU A 145 2.01 -1.31 -27.87
N LEU A 146 1.13 -2.03 -27.15
CA LEU A 146 0.08 -2.84 -27.76
C LEU A 146 -0.93 -1.99 -28.55
N ILE A 147 -1.27 -0.80 -28.06
CA ILE A 147 -2.16 0.13 -28.77
C ILE A 147 -1.50 0.62 -30.07
N GLU A 148 -0.23 1.01 -30.02
CA GLU A 148 0.53 1.49 -31.18
C GLU A 148 0.66 0.41 -32.26
N GLN A 149 1.00 -0.82 -31.87
CA GLN A 149 1.09 -1.97 -32.78
C GLN A 149 -0.24 -2.28 -33.48
N ASN A 150 -1.36 -2.21 -32.73
CA ASN A 150 -2.69 -2.41 -33.30
C ASN A 150 -3.06 -1.32 -34.31
N GLN A 151 -2.73 -0.06 -34.03
CA GLN A 151 -2.98 1.05 -34.96
C GLN A 151 -2.17 0.92 -36.25
N PHE A 152 -0.89 0.55 -36.14
CA PHE A 152 -0.05 0.28 -37.30
C PHE A 152 -0.62 -0.83 -38.18
N THR A 153 -1.04 -1.94 -37.56
CA THR A 153 -1.60 -3.10 -38.27
C THR A 153 -2.91 -2.78 -38.99
N GLN A 154 -3.76 -1.92 -38.43
CA GLN A 154 -5.02 -1.48 -39.06
C GLN A 154 -4.83 -0.47 -40.20
N SER A 155 -3.65 0.16 -40.29
CA SER A 155 -3.33 1.16 -41.31
C SER A 155 -2.70 0.58 -42.59
N GLN A 156 -2.40 -0.71 -42.60
CA GLN A 156 -1.85 -1.48 -43.73
C GLN A 156 -2.98 -2.23 -44.47
#